data_AF-A0A226X1X3-F1
#
_entry.id   AF-A0A226X1X3-F1
#
_cell.length_a   1.000
_cell.length_b   1.000
_cell.length_c   1.000
_cell.angle_alpha   90.00
_cell.angle_beta   90.00
_cell.angle_gamma   90.00
#
_symmetry.space_group_name_H-M   'P 1'
#
loop_
_entity.id
_entity.type
_entity.pdbx_description
1 polymer ?
#
loop_
_entity_poly.entity_id
_entity_poly.type
_entity_poly.pdbx_seq_one_letter_code
_entity_poly.pdbx_strand_id
1 'polypeptide(L)' 'MPRIPASELERLKREVSLLLLIESQEHVLKKRGRDWVMRCVFHEDKDR' A
#
# COMPACT_ATOMS: atom_id res chain seq x y z
N MET A 1 9.12 -22.65 4.41
CA MET A 1 8.19 -23.14 3.37
C MET A 1 7.17 -22.05 3.09
N PRO A 2 6.96 -21.62 1.83
CA PRO A 2 5.86 -20.73 1.52
C PRO A 2 4.55 -21.46 1.82
N ARG A 3 3.74 -20.89 2.73
CA ARG A 3 2.44 -21.46 3.15
C ARG A 3 1.32 -21.22 2.12
N ILE A 4 1.60 -20.47 1.06
CA ILE A 4 0.65 -20.02 0.05
C ILE A 4 1.22 -20.36 -1.34
N PRO A 5 0.44 -20.97 -2.25
CA PRO A 5 0.85 -21.20 -3.63
C PRO A 5 1.24 -19.91 -4.35
N ALA A 6 2.25 -19.97 -5.22
CA ALA A 6 2.69 -18.80 -5.97
C ALA A 6 1.57 -18.20 -6.84
N SER A 7 0.73 -19.04 -7.45
CA SER A 7 -0.42 -18.62 -8.25
C SER A 7 -1.44 -17.82 -7.43
N GLU A 8 -1.70 -18.22 -6.20
CA GLU A 8 -2.61 -17.53 -5.30
C GLU A 8 -2.03 -16.18 -4.86
N LEU A 9 -0.73 -16.14 -4.57
CA LEU A 9 -0.03 -14.89 -4.25
C LEU A 9 -0.07 -13.90 -5.43
N GLU A 10 0.16 -14.38 -6.65
CA GLU A 10 0.10 -13.53 -7.85
C GLU A 10 -1.32 -13.02 -8.13
N ARG A 11 -2.35 -13.83 -7.85
CA ARG A 11 -3.74 -13.39 -7.90
C ARG A 11 -3.99 -12.25 -6.90
N LEU A 12 -3.58 -12.40 -5.65
CA LEU A 12 -3.75 -11.38 -4.61
C LEU A 12 -3.08 -10.05 -4.97
N LYS A 13 -1.86 -10.08 -5.49
CA LYS A 13 -1.16 -8.85 -5.92
C LYS A 13 -1.88 -8.08 -7.02
N ARG A 14 -2.63 -8.78 -7.89
CA ARG A 14 -3.36 -8.17 -9.02
C ARG A 14 -4.74 -7.68 -8.62
N GLU A 15 -5.44 -8.43 -7.77
CA GLU A 15 -6.84 -8.18 -7.45
C GLU A 15 -7.03 -7.26 -6.23
N VAL A 16 -6.05 -7.21 -5.33
CA VAL A 16 -6.14 -6.36 -4.14
C VAL A 16 -5.75 -4.92 -4.50
N SER A 17 -6.70 -4.00 -4.32
CA SER A 17 -6.42 -2.57 -4.42
C SER A 17 -5.54 -2.12 -3.25
N LEU A 18 -4.32 -1.70 -3.57
CA LEU A 18 -3.39 -1.14 -2.57
C LEU A 18 -3.95 0.14 -1.93
N LEU A 19 -4.71 0.95 -2.68
CA LEU A 19 -5.28 2.20 -2.17
C LEU A 19 -6.31 1.93 -1.07
N LEU A 20 -7.24 1.00 -1.32
CA LEU A 20 -8.27 0.63 -0.34
C LEU A 20 -7.68 -0.05 0.90
N LEU A 21 -6.60 -0.84 0.72
CA LEU A 21 -5.89 -1.47 1.83
C LEU A 21 -5.21 -0.43 2.73
N ILE A 22 -4.68 0.64 2.17
CA ILE A 22 -4.06 1.73 2.94
C ILE A 22 -5.13 2.54 3.67
N GLU A 23 -6.24 2.87 3.01
CA GLU A 23 -7.35 3.62 3.63
C GLU A 23 -8.02 2.86 4.78
N SER A 24 -8.12 1.53 4.70
CA SER A 24 -8.65 0.71 5.79
C SER A 24 -7.76 0.67 7.03
N GLN A 25 -6.49 1.07 6.89
CA GLN A 25 -5.53 1.26 7.99
C GLN A 25 -5.54 2.71 8.52
N GLU A 26 -6.58 3.47 8.21
CA GLU A 26 -6.79 4.85 8.66
C GLU A 26 -5.73 5.85 8.12
N HIS A 27 -5.06 5.50 7.03
CA HIS A 27 -4.11 6.38 6.36
C HIS A 27 -4.78 7.25 5.30
N VAL A 28 -4.44 8.53 5.29
CA VAL A 28 -4.98 9.51 4.33
C VAL A 28 -4.09 9.60 3.11
N LEU A 29 -4.63 9.20 1.96
CA LEU A 29 -4.00 9.35 0.66
C LEU A 29 -4.39 10.67 -0.01
N LYS A 30 -3.44 11.29 -0.71
CA LYS A 30 -3.64 12.49 -1.53
C LYS A 30 -3.23 12.22 -2.96
N LYS A 31 -4.09 12.56 -3.92
CA LYS A 31 -3.77 12.43 -5.34
C LYS A 31 -2.71 13.46 -5.76
N ARG A 32 -1.65 13.00 -6.42
CA ARG A 32 -0.61 13.84 -7.02
C ARG A 32 -0.28 13.34 -8.43
N GLY A 33 -0.82 14.02 -9.43
CA GLY A 33 -0.69 13.59 -10.81
C GLY A 33 -1.32 12.21 -11.02
N ARG A 34 -0.50 11.24 -11.42
CA ARG A 34 -0.91 9.84 -11.61
C ARG A 34 -0.81 9.00 -10.34
N ASP A 35 -0.13 9.50 -9.32
CA ASP A 35 0.20 8.76 -8.11
C ASP A 35 -0.65 9.20 -6.92
N TRP A 36 -0.58 8.41 -5.86
CA TRP A 36 -1.15 8.72 -4.55
C TRP A 36 -0.03 8.78 -3.53
N VAL A 37 -0.06 9.79 -2.67
CA VAL A 37 0.97 10.00 -1.64
C VAL A 37 0.33 10.06 -0.26
N MET A 38 1.07 9.57 0.73
CA MET A 38 0.74 9.70 2.15
C MET A 38 2.01 10.06 2.93
N ARG A 39 1.84 10.49 4.19
CA ARG A 39 2.98 10.60 5.11
C ARG A 39 3.52 9.19 5.37
N CYS A 40 4.84 9.04 5.33
CA CYS A 40 5.44 7.75 5.63
C CYS A 40 5.18 7.37 7.10
N VAL A 41 4.82 6.10 7.31
CA VAL A 41 4.60 5.51 8.64
C VAL A 41 5.86 4.86 9.21
N PHE A 42 6.90 4.71 8.40
CA PHE A 42 8.16 4.06 8.78
C PHE A 42 9.24 5.05 9.21
N HIS A 43 9.18 6.29 8.72
CA HIS A 43 10.12 7.34 9.09
C HIS A 43 9.37 8.62 9.48
N GLU A 44 9.84 9.24 10.55
CA GLU A 44 9.46 10.61 10.88
C GLU A 44 10.15 11.55 9.89
N ASP A 45 9.40 12.52 9.39
CA ASP A 45 9.89 13.56 8.49
C ASP A 45 10.71 14.56 9.34
N LYS A 46 11.98 14.22 9.64
CA LYS A 46 12.86 14.99 10.54
C LYS A 46 13.69 16.05 9.83
N ASP A 47 13.67 16.09 8.49
CA ASP A 47 14.48 17.02 7.71
C ASP A 47 13.58 18.04 7.00
N ARG A 48 13.31 19.14 7.71
CA ARG A 48 12.84 20.39 7.10
C ARG A 48 13.53 21.59 7.72
#